data_AF-A0A150QKF8-F1
#
_entry.id   AF-A0A150QKF8-F1
#
_cell.length_a   1.000
_cell.length_b   1.000
_cell.length_c   1.000
_cell.angle_alpha   90.00
_cell.angle_beta   90.00
_cell.angle_gamma   90.00
#
_symmetry.space_group_name_H-M   'P 1'
#
loop_
_entity.id
_entity.type
_entity.pdbx_description
1 polymer ?
#
loop_
_entity_poly.entity_id
_entity_poly.type
_entity_poly.pdbx_seq_one_letter_code
_entity_poly.pdbx_strand_id
1 'polypeptide(L)'
;MPPRPVGDRYDALREPMKRALEALVMKRQTEGKATFPPFAQKIFERGISEGFRDGERKGFHDGERKGFHDGELKGKQEGELKGKHEGELKGKRDVLLRLLARAGIALSDEQRSRILGCDDGATLDRWVENVLEAKTAADVLS
;
A
#
# COMPACT_ATOMS: atom_id res chain seq x y z
N MET A 1 -44.59 38.78 -39.81
CA MET A 1 -45.21 38.78 -38.46
C MET A 1 -44.53 37.72 -37.63
N PRO A 2 -43.82 38.07 -36.54
CA PRO A 2 -43.25 37.07 -35.64
C PRO A 2 -44.37 36.39 -34.81
N PRO A 3 -44.20 35.12 -34.39
CA PRO A 3 -45.18 34.42 -33.59
C PRO A 3 -45.28 35.03 -32.18
N ARG A 4 -46.51 35.25 -31.70
CA ARG A 4 -46.78 35.82 -30.36
C ARG A 4 -46.39 34.82 -29.26
N PRO A 5 -45.75 35.25 -28.15
CA PRO A 5 -45.37 34.36 -27.07
C PRO A 5 -46.62 33.83 -26.36
N VAL A 6 -46.66 32.51 -26.13
CA VAL A 6 -47.77 31.82 -25.45
C VAL A 6 -47.78 32.06 -23.92
N GLY A 7 -46.84 32.88 -23.41
CA GLY A 7 -46.67 33.16 -21.97
C GLY A 7 -47.80 33.95 -21.31
N ASP A 8 -48.54 34.77 -22.06
CA ASP A 8 -49.50 35.72 -21.47
C ASP A 8 -50.74 35.07 -20.82
N ARG A 9 -51.04 33.80 -21.11
CA ARG A 9 -52.23 33.11 -20.58
C ARG A 9 -52.01 32.38 -19.26
N TYR A 10 -50.76 32.05 -18.93
CA TYR A 10 -50.45 31.38 -17.67
C TYR A 10 -50.52 32.37 -16.51
N ASP A 11 -49.91 33.55 -16.70
CA ASP A 11 -49.81 34.58 -15.66
C ASP A 11 -51.16 35.21 -15.28
N ALA A 12 -52.13 35.17 -16.19
CA ALA A 12 -53.50 35.64 -15.98
C ALA A 12 -54.38 34.72 -15.12
N LEU A 13 -53.91 33.51 -14.78
CA LEU A 13 -54.64 32.59 -13.92
C LEU A 13 -54.58 33.06 -12.45
N ARG A 14 -55.64 32.83 -11.67
CA ARG A 14 -55.57 33.07 -10.22
C ARG A 14 -54.68 32.01 -9.58
N GLU A 15 -53.86 32.42 -8.61
CA GLU A 15 -52.89 31.59 -7.89
C GLU A 15 -53.37 30.19 -7.46
N PRO A 16 -54.59 29.98 -6.92
CA PRO A 16 -55.07 28.64 -6.62
C PRO A 16 -55.19 27.73 -7.86
N MET A 17 -55.51 28.28 -9.03
CA MET A 17 -55.61 27.54 -10.29
C MET A 17 -54.22 27.22 -10.86
N LYS A 18 -53.25 28.14 -10.77
CA LYS A 18 -51.85 27.89 -11.16
C LYS A 18 -51.25 26.75 -10.34
N ARG A 19 -51.39 26.81 -9.01
CA ARG A 19 -50.92 25.74 -8.11
C ARG A 19 -51.57 24.39 -8.39
N ALA A 20 -52.87 24.38 -8.72
CA ALA A 20 -53.56 23.14 -9.10
C ALA A 20 -53.03 22.56 -10.42
N LEU A 21 -52.71 23.41 -11.39
CA LEU A 21 -52.12 23.01 -12.67
C LEU A 21 -50.68 22.50 -12.50
N GLU A 22 -49.86 23.20 -11.70
CA GLU A 22 -48.51 22.77 -11.33
C GLU A 22 -48.54 21.43 -10.60
N ALA A 23 -49.45 21.25 -9.65
CA ALA A 23 -49.61 19.99 -8.92
C ALA A 23 -50.04 18.82 -9.84
N LEU A 24 -50.89 19.08 -10.84
CA LEU A 24 -51.31 18.08 -11.83
C LEU A 24 -50.19 17.69 -12.79
N VAL A 25 -49.40 18.66 -13.25
CA VAL A 25 -48.24 18.43 -14.12
C VAL A 25 -47.17 17.64 -13.37
N MET A 26 -46.91 17.99 -12.10
CA MET A 26 -45.95 17.29 -11.24
C MET A 26 -46.40 15.86 -10.92
N LYS A 27 -47.70 15.61 -10.65
CA LYS A 27 -48.22 14.25 -10.44
C LYS A 27 -48.04 13.35 -11.67
N ARG A 28 -48.23 13.86 -12.89
CA ARG A 28 -48.02 13.08 -14.12
C ARG A 28 -46.56 12.73 -14.38
N GLN A 29 -45.62 13.59 -14.00
CA GLN A 29 -44.19 13.32 -14.21
C GLN A 29 -43.67 12.19 -13.32
N THR A 30 -44.27 11.96 -12.15
CA THR A 30 -43.89 10.86 -11.25
C THR A 30 -44.44 9.48 -11.67
N GLU A 31 -45.43 9.42 -12.57
CA GLU A 31 -46.02 8.15 -13.03
C GLU A 31 -45.36 7.60 -14.29
N GLY A 32 -44.52 8.40 -14.95
CA GLY A 32 -43.70 7.97 -16.08
C GLY A 32 -42.48 7.17 -15.63
N LYS A 33 -42.67 5.97 -15.03
CA LYS A 33 -41.60 4.97 -15.04
C LYS A 33 -41.30 4.68 -16.51
N ALA A 34 -40.20 5.23 -17.03
CA ALA A 34 -39.74 4.99 -18.38
C ALA A 34 -39.61 3.46 -18.57
N THR A 35 -40.64 2.86 -19.17
CA THR A 35 -40.60 1.45 -19.54
C THR A 35 -39.82 1.40 -20.84
N PHE A 36 -38.51 1.19 -20.71
CA PHE A 36 -37.64 1.04 -21.85
C PHE A 36 -38.14 -0.12 -22.73
N PRO A 37 -38.16 0.03 -24.06
CA PRO A 37 -38.47 -1.08 -24.95
C PRO A 37 -37.56 -2.28 -24.64
N PRO A 38 -38.04 -3.53 -24.80
CA PRO A 38 -37.26 -4.73 -24.47
C PRO A 38 -35.86 -4.77 -25.11
N PHE A 39 -35.70 -4.20 -26.32
CA PHE A 39 -34.41 -4.13 -26.99
C PHE A 39 -33.42 -3.19 -26.26
N ALA A 40 -33.90 -2.07 -25.70
CA ALA A 40 -33.07 -1.11 -24.96
C ALA A 40 -32.67 -1.65 -23.59
N GLN A 41 -33.57 -2.37 -22.91
CA GLN A 41 -33.24 -3.09 -21.67
C GLN A 41 -32.11 -4.10 -21.92
N LYS A 42 -32.22 -4.91 -22.98
CA LYS A 42 -31.20 -5.91 -23.35
C LYS A 42 -29.84 -5.29 -23.67
N ILE A 43 -29.82 -4.11 -24.32
CA ILE A 43 -28.57 -3.37 -24.57
C ILE A 43 -27.95 -2.88 -23.26
N PHE A 44 -28.77 -2.38 -22.35
CA PHE A 44 -28.32 -1.88 -21.05
C PHE A 44 -27.76 -3.00 -20.16
N GLU A 45 -28.48 -4.11 -20.04
CA GLU A 45 -28.04 -5.33 -19.33
C GLU A 45 -26.74 -5.88 -19.91
N ARG A 46 -26.62 -5.90 -21.24
CA ARG A 46 -25.41 -6.34 -21.93
C ARG A 46 -24.24 -5.41 -21.63
N GLY A 47 -24.43 -4.10 -21.71
CA GLY A 47 -23.39 -3.11 -21.40
C GLY A 47 -22.90 -3.20 -19.96
N ILE A 48 -23.83 -3.39 -19.00
CA ILE A 48 -23.47 -3.62 -17.60
C ILE A 48 -22.68 -4.93 -17.45
N SER A 49 -23.15 -6.03 -18.04
CA SER A 49 -22.47 -7.33 -17.92
C SER A 49 -21.09 -7.34 -18.57
N GLU A 50 -20.95 -6.75 -19.76
CA GLU A 50 -19.66 -6.62 -20.45
C GLU A 50 -18.73 -5.68 -19.68
N GLY A 51 -19.21 -4.54 -19.19
CA GLY A 51 -18.43 -3.61 -18.37
C GLY A 51 -17.93 -4.23 -17.07
N PHE A 52 -18.76 -5.02 -16.38
CA PHE A 52 -18.35 -5.78 -15.19
C PHE A 52 -17.26 -6.80 -15.52
N ARG A 53 -17.43 -7.60 -16.57
CA ARG A 53 -16.43 -8.60 -16.98
C ARG A 53 -15.12 -7.98 -17.44
N ASP A 54 -15.17 -6.84 -18.11
CA ASP A 54 -13.96 -6.14 -18.55
C ASP A 54 -13.26 -5.45 -17.38
N GLY A 55 -14.02 -4.87 -16.45
CA GLY A 55 -13.52 -4.26 -15.23
C GLY A 55 -12.86 -5.28 -14.30
N GLU A 56 -13.49 -6.44 -14.09
CA GLU A 56 -12.94 -7.53 -13.30
C GLU A 56 -11.65 -8.08 -13.93
N ARG A 57 -11.66 -8.35 -15.24
CA ARG A 57 -10.49 -8.89 -15.93
C ARG A 57 -9.30 -7.92 -15.91
N LYS A 58 -9.55 -6.63 -16.14
CA LYS A 58 -8.48 -5.61 -16.13
C LYS A 58 -8.01 -5.30 -14.72
N GLY A 59 -8.94 -5.13 -13.77
CA GLY A 59 -8.63 -4.83 -12.38
C GLY A 59 -7.87 -5.97 -11.69
N PHE A 60 -8.27 -7.21 -11.93
CA PHE A 60 -7.60 -8.39 -11.39
C PHE A 60 -6.19 -8.55 -11.97
N HIS A 61 -6.03 -8.52 -13.30
CA HIS A 61 -4.71 -8.68 -13.92
C HIS A 61 -3.74 -7.54 -13.64
N ASP A 62 -4.20 -6.29 -13.56
CA ASP A 62 -3.32 -5.18 -13.21
C ASP A 62 -3.01 -5.12 -11.72
N GLY A 63 -3.98 -5.43 -10.87
CA GLY A 63 -3.82 -5.44 -9.42
C GLY A 63 -2.87 -6.55 -8.98
N GLU A 64 -3.09 -7.78 -9.46
CA GLU A 64 -2.27 -8.94 -9.12
C GLU A 64 -0.84 -8.78 -9.62
N ARG A 65 -0.66 -8.38 -10.88
CA ARG A 65 0.65 -8.26 -11.50
C ARG A 65 1.48 -7.13 -10.90
N LYS A 66 0.89 -5.98 -10.59
CA LYS A 66 1.61 -4.87 -9.92
C LYS A 66 1.87 -5.20 -8.46
N GLY A 67 0.86 -5.69 -7.74
CA GLY A 67 1.00 -6.00 -6.32
C GLY A 67 2.00 -7.12 -6.04
N PHE A 68 1.98 -8.18 -6.85
CA PHE A 68 2.93 -9.29 -6.72
C PHE A 68 4.35 -8.85 -7.04
N HIS A 69 4.56 -8.12 -8.14
CA HIS A 69 5.90 -7.74 -8.57
C HIS A 69 6.55 -6.72 -7.63
N ASP A 70 5.79 -5.70 -7.21
CA ASP A 70 6.29 -4.71 -6.25
C ASP A 70 6.54 -5.33 -4.87
N GLY A 71 5.66 -6.24 -4.43
CA GLY A 71 5.80 -6.94 -3.17
C GLY A 71 7.02 -7.85 -3.13
N GLU A 72 7.23 -8.64 -4.19
CA GLU A 72 8.36 -9.56 -4.31
C GLU A 72 9.69 -8.80 -4.41
N LEU A 73 9.76 -7.76 -5.25
CA LEU A 73 10.98 -6.95 -5.41
C LEU A 73 11.38 -6.28 -4.10
N LYS A 74 10.44 -5.63 -3.40
CA LYS A 74 10.71 -4.97 -2.12
C LYS A 74 11.10 -5.99 -1.05
N GLY A 75 10.34 -7.07 -0.92
CA GLY A 75 10.61 -8.12 0.06
C GLY A 75 11.99 -8.75 -0.13
N LYS A 76 12.37 -9.02 -1.39
CA LYS A 76 13.69 -9.56 -1.72
C LYS A 76 14.82 -8.56 -1.42
N GLN A 77 14.68 -7.31 -1.83
CA GLN A 77 15.70 -6.28 -1.57
C GLN A 77 15.90 -6.04 -0.07
N GLU A 78 14.82 -5.89 0.70
CA GLU A 78 14.92 -5.70 2.14
C GLU A 78 15.51 -6.92 2.84
N GLY A 79 15.10 -8.13 2.43
CA GLY A 79 15.63 -9.38 2.97
C GLY A 79 17.13 -9.55 2.68
N GLU A 80 17.56 -9.25 1.46
CA GLU A 80 18.98 -9.32 1.08
C GLU A 80 19.83 -8.30 1.84
N LEU A 81 19.36 -7.05 2.00
CA LEU A 81 20.09 -6.01 2.72
C LEU A 81 20.22 -6.36 4.21
N LYS A 82 19.12 -6.75 4.85
CA LYS A 82 19.13 -7.17 6.27
C LYS A 82 20.01 -8.40 6.46
N GLY A 83 19.87 -9.41 5.61
CA GLY A 83 20.64 -10.64 5.68
C GLY A 83 22.14 -10.43 5.46
N LYS A 84 22.53 -9.57 4.53
CA LYS A 84 23.95 -9.22 4.32
C LYS A 84 24.54 -8.51 5.54
N HIS A 85 23.85 -7.49 6.04
CA HIS A 85 24.32 -6.73 7.21
C HIS A 85 24.44 -7.61 8.46
N GLU A 86 23.42 -8.42 8.76
CA GLU A 86 23.47 -9.35 9.90
C GLU A 86 24.54 -10.43 9.71
N GLY A 87 24.71 -10.93 8.49
CA GLY A 87 25.77 -11.87 8.14
C GLY A 87 27.18 -11.31 8.33
N GLU A 88 27.40 -10.06 7.94
CA GLU A 88 28.68 -9.36 8.15
C GLU A 88 28.98 -9.18 9.64
N LEU A 89 28.01 -8.70 10.43
CA LEU A 89 28.18 -8.55 11.89
C LEU A 89 28.47 -9.89 12.56
N LYS A 90 27.71 -10.94 12.21
CA LYS A 90 27.95 -12.29 12.72
C LYS A 90 29.35 -12.79 12.36
N GLY A 91 29.80 -12.57 11.12
CA GLY A 91 31.14 -12.91 10.68
C GLY A 91 32.22 -12.20 11.50
N LYS A 92 32.06 -10.89 11.76
CA LYS A 92 32.98 -10.12 12.60
C LYS A 92 33.02 -10.64 14.04
N ARG A 93 31.87 -10.93 14.65
CA ARG A 93 31.78 -11.54 16.00
C ARG A 93 32.51 -12.89 16.05
N ASP A 94 32.29 -13.75 15.05
CA ASP A 94 32.93 -15.06 14.97
C ASP A 94 34.46 -14.94 14.79
N VAL A 95 34.93 -14.00 13.96
CA VAL A 95 36.37 -13.72 13.78
C VAL A 95 36.98 -13.23 15.09
N LEU A 96 36.34 -12.27 15.77
CA LEU A 96 36.81 -11.74 17.04
C LEU A 96 36.96 -12.85 18.10
N LEU A 97 35.94 -13.71 18.25
CA LEU A 97 35.97 -14.84 19.18
C LEU A 97 37.11 -15.83 18.86
N ARG A 98 37.36 -16.11 17.58
CA ARG A 98 38.46 -16.98 17.15
C ARG A 98 39.83 -16.37 17.44
N LEU A 99 39.99 -15.07 17.22
CA LEU A 99 41.23 -14.36 17.50
C LEU A 99 41.51 -14.34 19.00
N LEU A 100 40.51 -14.05 19.83
CA LEU A 100 40.61 -14.09 21.30
C LEU A 100 41.00 -15.48 21.81
N ALA A 101 40.38 -16.54 21.28
CA ALA A 101 40.74 -17.92 21.62
C ALA A 101 42.20 -18.24 21.23
N ARG A 102 42.67 -17.75 20.08
CA ARG A 102 44.06 -17.95 19.62
C ARG A 102 45.08 -17.12 20.41
N ALA A 103 44.68 -15.94 20.87
CA ALA A 103 45.48 -15.10 21.76
C ALA A 103 45.56 -15.66 23.19
N GLY A 104 44.76 -16.69 23.52
CA GLY A 104 44.70 -17.27 24.87
C GLY A 104 43.99 -16.37 25.88
N ILE A 105 43.19 -15.40 25.41
CA ILE A 105 42.46 -14.48 26.27
C ILE A 105 41.13 -15.14 26.65
N ALA A 106 40.99 -15.47 27.93
CA ALA A 106 39.75 -16.01 28.48
C ALA A 106 38.67 -14.91 28.56
N LEU A 107 37.44 -15.26 28.15
CA LEU A 107 36.28 -14.40 28.22
C LEU A 107 35.34 -14.86 29.33
N SER A 108 34.78 -13.93 30.08
CA SER A 108 33.61 -14.20 30.93
C SER A 108 32.35 -14.36 30.08
N ASP A 109 31.30 -14.95 30.66
CA ASP A 109 30.02 -15.10 29.97
C ASP A 109 29.39 -13.75 29.62
N GLU A 110 29.58 -12.72 30.46
CA GLU A 110 29.14 -11.35 30.19
C GLU A 110 29.88 -10.74 29.00
N GLN A 111 31.20 -10.92 28.91
CA GLN A 111 32.00 -10.42 27.79
C GLN A 111 31.61 -11.10 26.48
N ARG A 112 31.41 -12.41 26.53
CA ARG A 112 30.94 -13.19 25.36
C ARG A 112 29.55 -12.72 24.92
N SER A 113 28.63 -12.51 25.86
CA SER A 113 27.29 -11.99 25.59
C SER A 113 27.35 -10.59 24.96
N ARG A 114 28.23 -9.71 25.47
CA ARG A 114 28.46 -8.37 24.92
C ARG A 114 28.97 -8.41 23.47
N ILE A 115 29.88 -9.33 23.14
CA ILE A 115 30.35 -9.52 21.76
C ILE A 115 29.21 -10.02 20.87
N LEU A 116 28.49 -11.05 21.32
CA LEU A 116 27.42 -11.68 20.53
C LEU A 116 26.23 -10.74 20.28
N GLY A 117 25.94 -9.82 21.20
CA GLY A 117 24.88 -8.82 21.07
C GLY A 117 25.32 -7.47 20.48
N CYS A 118 26.57 -7.32 20.05
CA CYS A 118 27.06 -6.04 19.51
C CYS A 118 26.63 -5.87 18.04
N ASP A 119 25.64 -5.01 17.79
CA ASP A 119 25.13 -4.71 16.44
C ASP A 119 25.86 -3.57 15.72
N ASP A 120 26.96 -3.06 16.29
CA ASP A 120 27.79 -2.03 15.68
C ASP A 120 29.05 -2.63 15.05
N GLY A 121 29.10 -2.60 13.72
CA GLY A 121 30.22 -3.12 12.95
C GLY A 121 31.53 -2.39 13.20
N ALA A 122 31.50 -1.08 13.47
CA ALA A 122 32.71 -0.30 13.72
C ALA A 122 33.33 -0.60 15.09
N THR A 123 32.48 -0.84 16.10
CA THR A 123 32.92 -1.32 17.41
C THR A 123 33.55 -2.72 17.30
N LEU A 124 32.94 -3.63 16.54
CA LEU A 124 33.52 -4.96 16.30
C LEU A 124 34.88 -4.88 15.59
N ASP A 125 35.03 -4.01 14.59
CA ASP A 125 36.31 -3.83 13.87
C ASP A 125 37.40 -3.32 14.82
N ARG A 126 37.08 -2.32 15.65
CA ARG A 126 38.02 -1.82 16.66
C ARG A 126 38.44 -2.90 17.63
N TRP A 127 37.50 -3.72 18.12
CA TRP A 127 37.84 -4.82 19.00
C TRP A 127 38.74 -5.84 18.31
N VAL A 128 38.52 -6.14 17.02
CA VAL A 128 39.40 -7.02 16.24
C VAL A 128 40.83 -6.46 16.15
N GLU A 129 41.00 -5.17 15.92
CA GLU A 129 42.31 -4.51 15.91
C GLU A 129 42.97 -4.55 17.29
N ASN A 130 42.20 -4.29 18.35
CA ASN A 130 42.69 -4.29 19.72
C ASN A 130 43.22 -5.66 20.17
N VAL A 131 42.72 -6.78 19.63
CA VAL A 131 43.20 -8.14 20.00
C VAL A 131 44.70 -8.31 19.78
N LEU A 132 45.29 -7.61 18.80
CA LEU A 132 46.70 -7.75 18.46
C LEU A 132 47.63 -7.19 19.55
N GLU A 133 47.18 -6.17 20.29
CA GLU A 133 47.99 -5.44 21.27
C GLU A 133 47.54 -5.69 22.72
N ALA A 134 46.27 -6.05 22.91
CA ALA A 134 45.66 -6.28 24.21
C ALA A 134 46.22 -7.52 24.93
N LYS A 135 46.35 -7.42 26.26
CA LYS A 135 46.74 -8.55 27.12
C LYS A 135 45.55 -9.18 27.83
N THR A 136 44.41 -8.50 27.88
CA THR A 136 43.20 -8.96 28.56
C THR A 136 41.95 -8.69 27.72
N ALA A 137 40.87 -9.40 28.02
CA ALA A 137 39.57 -9.20 27.37
C ALA A 137 38.98 -7.80 27.62
N ALA A 138 39.30 -7.18 28.76
CA ALA A 138 38.85 -5.83 29.07
C ALA A 138 39.53 -4.79 28.14
N ASP A 139 40.81 -4.97 27.86
CA ASP A 139 41.57 -4.10 26.94
C ASP A 139 41.03 -4.22 25.50
N VAL A 140 40.64 -5.45 25.10
CA VAL A 140 40.03 -5.68 23.77
C VAL A 140 38.70 -4.96 23.64
N LEU A 141 37.84 -5.05 24.66
CA LEU A 141 36.46 -4.55 24.65
C LEU A 141 36.31 -3.09 25.11
N SER A 142 37.43 -2.36 25.17
CA SER A 142 37.47 -0.92 25.39
C SER A 142 37.14 -0.14 24.12
#